data_AF-A0A6J1W3V1-F1
#
_entry.id   AF-A0A6J1W3V1-F1
#
_cell.length_a   1.000
_cell.length_b   1.000
_cell.length_c   1.000
_cell.angle_alpha   90.00
_cell.angle_beta   90.00
_cell.angle_gamma   90.00
#
_symmetry.space_group_name_H-M   'P 1'
#
loop_
_entity.id
_entity.type
_entity.pdbx_description
1 polymer ?
#
loop_
_entity_poly.entity_id
_entity_poly.type
_entity_poly.pdbx_seq_one_letter_code
_entity_poly.pdbx_strand_id
1 'polypeptide(L)'
;NFFSPQHQRDFIIKDLGPALAASSHSDVHLIILDDQRNKLPNWANQVIGNSTAAAYVSGIGIHWYSDLITPAGLTLDVTHHLYPNFFLLYTEACNGVMHWEVKVALGSWERGTYYSRSILS
;
A
#
# COMPACT_ATOMS: atom_id res chain seq x y z
N ASN A 1 -4.71 -11.20 -14.96
CA ASN A 1 -5.65 -10.71 -13.93
C ASN A 1 -4.99 -9.59 -13.15
N PHE A 2 -5.41 -8.35 -13.39
CA PHE A 2 -4.99 -7.19 -12.61
C PHE A 2 -6.23 -6.36 -12.29
N PHE A 3 -6.36 -5.91 -11.05
CA PHE A 3 -7.36 -4.92 -10.67
C PHE A 3 -6.87 -3.53 -11.08
N SER A 4 -7.73 -2.74 -11.70
CA SER A 4 -7.55 -1.28 -11.75
C SER A 4 -7.99 -0.69 -10.40
N PRO A 5 -7.60 0.55 -10.05
CA PRO A 5 -8.09 1.16 -8.82
C PRO A 5 -9.63 1.29 -8.80
N GLN A 6 -10.28 1.50 -9.94
CA GLN A 6 -11.74 1.52 -10.03
C GLN A 6 -12.35 0.13 -9.84
N HIS A 7 -11.71 -0.94 -10.34
CA HIS A 7 -12.17 -2.30 -10.05
C HIS A 7 -12.00 -2.64 -8.57
N GLN A 8 -10.90 -2.23 -7.92
CA GLN A 8 -10.72 -2.45 -6.48
C GLN A 8 -11.81 -1.69 -5.69
N ARG A 9 -12.06 -0.42 -6.03
CA ARG A 9 -13.16 0.37 -5.44
C ARG A 9 -14.51 -0.34 -5.58
N ASP A 10 -14.85 -0.75 -6.80
CA ASP A 10 -16.15 -1.36 -7.07
C ASP A 10 -16.31 -2.70 -6.36
N PHE A 11 -15.25 -3.51 -6.28
CA PHE A 11 -15.24 -4.75 -5.52
C PHE A 11 -15.43 -4.51 -4.02
N ILE A 12 -14.81 -3.46 -3.45
CA ILE A 12 -15.04 -3.07 -2.06
C ILE A 12 -16.49 -2.69 -1.83
N ILE A 13 -17.07 -1.87 -2.72
CA ILE A 13 -18.45 -1.38 -2.58
C ILE A 13 -19.47 -2.50 -2.73
N LYS A 14 -19.31 -3.35 -3.75
CA LYS A 14 -20.34 -4.31 -4.18
C LYS A 14 -20.24 -5.64 -3.44
N ASP A 15 -19.04 -6.02 -3.02
CA ASP A 15 -18.76 -7.38 -2.56
C ASP A 15 -18.07 -7.39 -1.19
N LEU A 16 -16.79 -7.02 -1.12
CA LEU A 16 -15.95 -7.28 0.06
C LEU A 16 -16.36 -6.47 1.29
N GLY A 17 -16.65 -5.17 1.13
CA GLY A 17 -17.04 -4.30 2.23
C GLY A 17 -18.32 -4.77 2.92
N PRO A 18 -19.44 -4.93 2.19
CA PRO A 18 -20.68 -5.46 2.75
C PRO A 18 -20.51 -6.87 3.34
N ALA A 19 -19.75 -7.75 2.69
CA ALA A 19 -19.55 -9.11 3.17
C ALA A 19 -18.78 -9.15 4.50
N LEU A 20 -17.72 -8.35 4.66
CA LEU A 20 -16.99 -8.23 5.92
C LEU A 20 -17.88 -7.64 7.01
N ALA A 21 -18.60 -6.55 6.72
CA ALA A 21 -19.47 -5.88 7.68
C ALA A 21 -20.63 -6.76 8.19
N ALA A 22 -21.16 -7.65 7.33
CA ALA A 22 -22.23 -8.58 7.68
C ALA A 22 -21.72 -9.88 8.34
N SER A 23 -20.40 -10.09 8.39
CA SER A 23 -19.80 -11.30 8.95
C SER A 23 -19.61 -11.23 10.47
N SER A 24 -19.20 -12.34 11.07
CA SER A 24 -18.72 -12.41 12.46
C SER A 24 -17.34 -11.75 12.67
N HIS A 25 -16.76 -11.14 11.63
CA HIS A 25 -15.42 -10.53 11.61
C HIS A 25 -15.49 -9.06 11.18
N SER A 26 -16.58 -8.37 11.53
CA SER A 26 -16.81 -6.97 11.15
C SER A 26 -15.84 -5.97 11.81
N ASP A 27 -15.04 -6.43 12.77
CA ASP A 27 -13.95 -5.70 13.43
C ASP A 27 -12.60 -5.80 12.68
N VAL A 28 -12.50 -6.64 11.65
CA VAL A 28 -11.29 -6.77 10.84
C VAL A 28 -11.08 -5.54 9.96
N HIS A 29 -9.89 -4.96 10.04
CA HIS A 29 -9.49 -3.83 9.20
C HIS A 29 -9.23 -4.23 7.75
N LEU A 30 -9.75 -3.43 6.82
CA LEU A 30 -9.52 -3.59 5.38
C LEU A 30 -8.43 -2.61 4.90
N ILE A 31 -7.38 -3.16 4.31
CA ILE A 31 -6.27 -2.40 3.72
C ILE A 31 -6.38 -2.49 2.19
N ILE A 32 -6.22 -1.34 1.51
CA ILE A 32 -6.26 -1.25 0.04
C ILE A 32 -4.87 -1.09 -0.56
N LEU A 33 -4.80 -1.01 -1.89
CA LEU A 33 -3.57 -0.97 -2.69
C LEU A 33 -2.73 -2.26 -2.58
N ASP A 34 -2.01 -2.43 -1.48
CA ASP A 34 -1.05 -3.52 -1.24
C ASP A 34 -0.09 -3.74 -2.42
N ASP A 35 0.52 -2.64 -2.87
CA ASP A 35 1.40 -2.56 -4.04
C ASP A 35 2.34 -1.35 -3.88
N GLN A 36 3.14 -1.05 -4.91
CA GLN A 36 4.16 -0.01 -4.92
C GLN A 36 3.62 1.39 -4.60
N ARG A 37 4.41 2.19 -3.87
CA ARG A 37 4.08 3.60 -3.59
C ARG A 37 3.95 4.47 -4.84
N ASN A 38 4.50 4.08 -5.98
CA ASN A 38 4.34 4.81 -7.24
C ASN A 38 2.89 4.84 -7.79
N LYS A 39 1.98 4.04 -7.22
CA LYS A 39 0.55 4.10 -7.52
C LYS A 39 -0.16 5.23 -6.76
N LEU A 40 0.49 5.78 -5.75
CA LEU A 40 -0.04 6.87 -4.94
C LEU A 40 0.32 8.24 -5.52
N PRO A 41 -0.52 9.27 -5.32
CA PRO A 41 -1.82 9.23 -4.62
C PRO A 41 -2.98 8.75 -5.50
N ASN A 42 -2.75 8.47 -6.79
CA ASN A 42 -3.82 8.18 -7.74
C ASN A 42 -4.74 7.04 -7.28
N TRP A 43 -4.18 5.94 -6.77
CA TRP A 43 -4.97 4.82 -6.29
C TRP A 43 -5.88 5.19 -5.12
N ALA A 44 -5.36 5.93 -4.14
CA ALA A 44 -6.14 6.46 -3.03
C ALA A 44 -7.25 7.39 -3.53
N ASN A 45 -6.96 8.27 -4.50
CA ASN A 45 -7.96 9.16 -5.08
C ASN A 45 -9.14 8.41 -5.72
N GLN A 46 -8.87 7.28 -6.36
CA GLN A 46 -9.90 6.50 -7.03
C GLN A 46 -10.71 5.64 -6.06
N VAL A 47 -10.11 5.14 -4.99
CA VAL A 47 -10.78 4.26 -4.01
C VAL A 47 -11.36 5.09 -2.86
N ILE A 48 -10.52 5.76 -2.08
CA ILE A 48 -10.91 6.53 -0.88
C ILE A 48 -11.62 7.83 -1.24
N GLY A 49 -11.32 8.43 -2.41
CA GLY A 49 -12.07 9.57 -2.90
C GLY A 49 -13.57 9.29 -3.14
N ASN A 50 -13.99 8.03 -3.16
CA ASN A 50 -15.39 7.62 -3.14
C ASN A 50 -15.83 7.30 -1.69
N SER A 51 -16.77 8.08 -1.16
CA SER A 51 -17.22 7.94 0.24
C SER A 51 -17.81 6.57 0.59
N THR A 52 -18.46 5.88 -0.36
CA THR A 52 -19.02 4.55 -0.13
C THR A 52 -17.93 3.49 0.05
N ALA A 53 -16.88 3.54 -0.79
CA ALA A 53 -15.73 2.66 -0.60
C ALA A 53 -14.94 3.03 0.67
N ALA A 54 -14.73 4.32 0.89
CA ALA A 54 -13.98 4.83 2.04
C ALA A 54 -14.55 4.38 3.38
N ALA A 55 -15.88 4.21 3.48
CA ALA A 55 -16.54 3.73 4.69
C ALA A 55 -16.10 2.31 5.14
N TYR A 56 -15.57 1.49 4.22
CA TYR A 56 -15.07 0.15 4.52
C TYR A 56 -13.56 0.09 4.67
N VAL A 57 -12.81 1.11 4.26
CA VAL A 57 -11.35 1.09 4.20
C VAL A 57 -10.76 1.64 5.49
N SER A 58 -9.79 0.95 6.07
CA SER A 58 -9.08 1.40 7.27
C SER A 58 -7.74 2.06 6.95
N GLY A 59 -7.06 1.60 5.89
CA GLY A 59 -5.73 2.09 5.53
C GLY A 59 -5.23 1.62 4.16
N ILE A 60 -3.98 1.97 3.85
CA ILE A 60 -3.33 1.72 2.56
C ILE A 60 -2.05 0.93 2.79
N GLY A 61 -1.92 -0.21 2.11
CA GLY A 61 -0.75 -1.09 2.12
C GLY A 61 0.24 -0.69 1.02
N ILE A 62 1.52 -0.66 1.35
CA ILE A 62 2.59 -0.15 0.49
C ILE A 62 3.75 -1.15 0.44
N HIS A 63 4.29 -1.35 -0.77
CA HIS A 63 5.51 -2.11 -1.00
C HIS A 63 6.67 -1.18 -1.41
N TRP A 64 7.90 -1.53 -1.01
CA TRP A 64 9.07 -0.63 -1.14
C TRP A 64 9.89 -0.73 -2.43
N TYR A 65 9.56 -1.63 -3.35
CA TYR A 65 10.46 -2.02 -4.44
C TYR A 65 10.70 -0.91 -5.49
N SER A 66 9.84 0.11 -5.51
CA SER A 66 9.95 1.29 -6.37
C SER A 66 10.57 2.51 -5.69
N ASP A 67 11.00 2.39 -4.43
CA ASP A 67 11.35 3.52 -3.58
C ASP A 67 12.56 4.31 -4.08
N LEU A 68 13.52 3.61 -4.71
CA LEU A 68 14.73 4.22 -5.29
C LEU A 68 14.43 5.27 -6.37
N ILE A 69 13.31 5.14 -7.07
CA ILE A 69 12.93 6.04 -8.18
C ILE A 69 11.65 6.82 -7.92
N THR A 70 11.02 6.59 -6.77
CA THR A 70 9.72 7.18 -6.43
C THR A 70 9.87 7.88 -5.09
N PRO A 71 10.02 9.21 -5.01
CA PRO A 71 10.19 9.90 -3.73
C PRO A 71 8.97 9.77 -2.81
N ALA A 72 9.20 9.54 -1.50
CA ALA A 72 8.14 9.48 -0.49
C ALA A 72 7.31 10.77 -0.43
N GLY A 73 7.96 11.93 -0.53
CA GLY A 73 7.28 13.23 -0.47
C GLY A 73 6.26 13.50 -1.57
N LEU A 74 6.40 12.86 -2.74
CA LEU A 74 5.44 12.99 -3.84
C LEU A 74 4.34 11.92 -3.81
N THR A 75 4.44 10.96 -2.90
CA THR A 75 3.57 9.79 -2.81
C THR A 75 2.94 9.67 -1.44
N LEU A 76 3.71 9.25 -0.44
CA LEU A 76 3.26 9.04 0.94
C LEU A 76 2.79 10.35 1.57
N ASP A 77 3.60 11.41 1.54
CA ASP A 77 3.24 12.69 2.16
C ASP A 77 1.99 13.28 1.50
N VAL A 78 1.93 13.30 0.17
CA VAL A 78 0.75 13.78 -0.56
C VAL A 78 -0.48 12.96 -0.21
N THR A 79 -0.36 11.63 -0.15
CA THR A 79 -1.48 10.74 0.21
C THR A 79 -1.96 10.99 1.63
N HIS A 80 -1.05 11.13 2.60
CA HIS A 80 -1.39 11.42 3.98
C HIS A 80 -2.04 12.80 4.12
N HIS A 81 -1.56 13.82 3.41
CA HIS A 81 -2.19 15.14 3.41
C HIS A 81 -3.61 15.12 2.83
N LEU A 82 -3.88 14.33 1.79
CA LEU A 82 -5.22 14.20 1.19
C LEU A 82 -6.16 13.34 2.03
N TYR A 83 -5.64 12.30 2.69
CA TYR A 83 -6.41 11.29 3.41
C TYR A 83 -5.85 11.02 4.82
N PRO A 84 -5.80 12.03 5.70
CA PRO A 84 -5.07 11.94 6.98
C PRO A 84 -5.66 10.94 7.97
N ASN A 85 -6.93 10.55 7.78
CA ASN A 85 -7.64 9.61 8.65
C ASN A 85 -7.41 8.13 8.27
N PHE A 86 -6.67 7.85 7.19
CA PHE A 86 -6.37 6.49 6.73
C PHE A 86 -4.89 6.22 6.95
N PHE A 87 -4.56 5.18 7.71
CA PHE A 87 -3.16 4.88 7.99
C PHE A 87 -2.43 4.40 6.73
N LEU A 88 -1.14 4.71 6.65
CA LEU A 88 -0.22 4.15 5.66
C LEU A 88 0.61 3.06 6.35
N LEU A 89 0.70 1.88 5.74
CA LEU A 89 1.47 0.77 6.28
C LEU A 89 2.33 0.14 5.19
N TYR A 90 3.63 0.04 5.42
CA TYR A 90 4.49 -0.80 4.60
C TYR A 90 4.20 -2.27 4.93
N THR A 91 3.53 -2.96 4.00
CA THR A 91 3.09 -4.36 4.16
C THR A 91 4.11 -5.36 3.62
N GLU A 92 5.02 -4.92 2.72
CA GLU A 92 6.06 -5.78 2.16
C GLU A 92 7.36 -5.02 1.83
N ALA A 93 8.50 -5.63 2.19
CA ALA A 93 9.82 -5.16 1.82
C ALA A 93 10.82 -6.33 1.75
N CYS A 94 11.59 -6.42 0.65
CA CYS A 94 12.73 -7.33 0.54
C CYS A 94 13.85 -6.84 -0.41
N ASN A 95 15.07 -7.32 -0.20
CA ASN A 95 16.24 -7.01 -1.03
C ASN A 95 16.49 -8.07 -2.11
N GLY A 96 17.24 -7.74 -3.16
CA GLY A 96 17.67 -8.70 -4.18
C GLY A 96 16.57 -9.12 -5.15
N VAL A 97 15.60 -8.24 -5.39
CA VAL A 97 14.41 -8.52 -6.19
C VAL A 97 14.73 -8.56 -7.67
N MET A 98 15.63 -7.70 -8.14
CA MET A 98 15.95 -7.60 -9.56
C MET A 98 16.62 -8.88 -10.04
N HIS A 99 16.33 -9.29 -11.28
CA HIS A 99 16.78 -10.57 -11.80
C HIS A 99 18.31 -10.67 -11.91
N TRP A 100 19.00 -9.53 -12.06
CA TRP A 100 20.47 -9.46 -12.11
C TRP A 100 21.14 -9.35 -10.74
N GLU A 101 20.38 -9.23 -9.64
CA GLU A 101 20.95 -9.14 -8.30
C GLU A 101 21.24 -10.52 -7.69
N VAL A 102 22.33 -10.60 -6.92
CA VAL A 102 22.59 -11.75 -6.05
C VAL A 102 21.43 -11.92 -5.06
N LYS A 103 20.76 -13.07 -5.03
CA LYS A 103 19.57 -13.24 -4.17
C LYS A 103 19.92 -13.20 -2.68
N VAL A 104 20.95 -13.94 -2.28
CA VAL A 104 21.43 -13.97 -0.89
C VAL A 104 22.87 -13.45 -0.84
N ALA A 105 23.07 -12.33 -0.15
CA ALA A 105 24.38 -11.76 0.12
C ALA A 105 24.69 -11.87 1.62
N LEU A 106 25.33 -12.97 2.02
CA LEU A 106 25.65 -13.26 3.42
C LEU A 106 26.54 -12.15 3.99
N GLY A 107 26.16 -11.58 5.14
CA GLY A 107 26.90 -10.51 5.82
C GLY A 107 26.81 -9.13 5.16
N SER A 108 25.88 -8.90 4.23
CA SER A 108 25.71 -7.59 3.58
C SER A 108 25.18 -6.53 4.55
N TRP A 109 26.09 -5.71 5.09
CA TRP A 109 25.73 -4.53 5.89
C TRP A 109 24.90 -3.52 5.10
N GLU A 110 25.24 -3.31 3.83
CA GLU A 110 24.53 -2.41 2.93
C GLU A 110 23.02 -2.75 2.83
N ARG A 111 22.67 -4.02 2.63
CA ARG A 111 21.25 -4.45 2.63
C ARG A 111 20.57 -4.21 3.98
N GLY A 112 21.31 -4.37 5.08
CA GLY A 112 20.85 -3.97 6.41
C GLY A 112 20.51 -2.49 6.48
N THR A 113 21.37 -1.63 5.92
CA THR A 113 21.13 -0.18 5.90
C THR A 113 19.91 0.20 5.05
N TYR A 114 19.63 -0.51 3.97
CA TYR A 114 18.42 -0.25 3.15
C TYR A 114 17.15 -0.44 3.97
N TYR A 115 17.03 -1.53 4.74
CA TYR A 115 15.89 -1.71 5.64
C TYR A 115 15.76 -0.56 6.65
N SER A 116 16.85 -0.21 7.34
CA SER A 116 16.80 0.87 8.33
C SER A 116 16.42 2.22 7.73
N ARG A 117 16.92 2.53 6.52
CA ARG A 117 16.59 3.78 5.83
C ARG A 117 15.12 3.82 5.43
N SER A 118 14.58 2.73 4.92
CA SER A 118 13.16 2.64 4.56
C SER A 118 12.23 2.75 5.76
N ILE A 119 12.61 2.24 6.93
CA ILE A 119 11.78 2.33 8.14
C ILE A 119 11.76 3.77 8.68
N LEU A 120 12.86 4.51 8.53
CA LEU A 120 13.02 5.86 9.07
C LEU A 120 12.57 6.97 8.12
N SER A 121 12.42 6.66 6.82
CA SER A 121 12.02 7.62 5.78
C SER A 121 10.52 7.69 5.60
#